data_AF-A0A845PVU7-F1
#
_entry.id   AF-A0A845PVU7-F1
#
_cell.length_a   1.000
_cell.length_b   1.000
_cell.length_c   1.000
_cell.angle_alpha   90.00
_cell.angle_beta   90.00
_cell.angle_gamma   90.00
#
_symmetry.space_group_name_H-M   'P 1'
#
loop_
_entity.id
_entity.type
_entity.pdbx_description
1 polymer ?
#
loop_
_entity_poly.entity_id
_entity_poly.type
_entity_poly.pdbx_seq_one_letter_code
_entity_poly.pdbx_strand_id
1 'polypeptide(L)'
;MARVKPKRHGVVTDMTAMCDVAFLLLTFFILTTQFKEPDVENITTPSSISEKKLDDKNLMTISVTPDGRYYFTPVDNNDEKVQVLNKMGEKYGVSFSKADQKAFVTSSGIAAGVNQLPQYLGLGDEQRKVLKGATVPMDSVNKQLIDWVKFSLEVNPAAQLAIKGDAKAQYPKFKALFEGLRDINFYKFVLITSTE
;
A
#
# COMPACT_ATOMS: atom_id res chain seq x y z
N MET A 1 18.90 40.26 -70.35
CA MET A 1 17.70 39.38 -70.32
C MET A 1 17.29 39.17 -68.88
N ALA A 2 16.02 39.39 -68.53
CA ALA A 2 15.54 39.24 -67.15
C ALA A 2 15.51 37.75 -66.76
N ARG A 3 16.18 37.39 -65.66
CA ARG A 3 16.22 36.02 -65.12
C ARG A 3 14.86 35.70 -64.50
N VAL A 4 14.09 34.82 -65.13
CA VAL A 4 12.78 34.37 -64.64
C VAL A 4 12.97 33.66 -63.28
N LYS A 5 12.31 34.17 -62.24
CA LYS A 5 12.28 33.55 -60.91
C LYS A 5 11.29 32.37 -60.92
N PRO A 6 11.71 31.14 -60.58
CA PRO A 6 10.79 30.00 -60.51
C PRO A 6 9.78 30.18 -59.37
N LYS A 7 8.52 29.88 -59.63
CA LYS A 7 7.42 29.94 -58.65
C LYS A 7 7.61 28.82 -57.63
N ARG A 8 7.83 29.16 -56.35
CA ARG A 8 7.88 28.19 -55.25
C ARG A 8 6.45 27.69 -54.97
N HIS A 9 6.18 26.41 -55.22
CA HIS A 9 5.00 25.77 -54.64
C HIS A 9 5.29 25.50 -53.17
N GLY A 10 4.41 25.97 -52.29
CA GLY A 10 4.47 25.61 -50.87
C GLY A 10 4.27 24.11 -50.75
N VAL A 11 5.18 23.41 -50.06
CA VAL A 11 4.99 22.00 -49.71
C VAL A 11 3.91 21.95 -48.64
N VAL A 12 2.71 21.52 -48.99
CA VAL A 12 1.66 21.20 -48.01
C VAL A 12 1.96 19.80 -47.50
N THR A 13 2.55 19.70 -46.31
CA THR A 13 2.76 18.43 -45.62
C THR A 13 1.42 17.89 -45.13
N ASP A 14 1.04 16.72 -45.62
CA ASP A 14 -0.13 15.98 -45.16
C ASP A 14 0.13 15.45 -43.74
N MET A 15 -0.66 15.95 -42.78
CA MET A 15 -0.56 15.59 -41.36
C MET A 15 -1.44 14.41 -40.98
N THR A 16 -2.22 13.84 -41.92
CA THR A 16 -3.17 12.76 -41.63
C THR A 16 -2.49 11.53 -41.05
N ALA A 17 -1.36 11.11 -41.64
CA ALA A 17 -0.57 9.98 -41.16
C ALA A 17 0.02 10.22 -39.76
N MET A 18 0.43 11.46 -39.45
CA MET A 18 1.00 11.78 -38.13
C MET A 18 -0.09 11.88 -37.05
N CYS A 19 -1.28 12.37 -37.42
CA CYS A 19 -2.41 12.49 -36.52
C CYS A 19 -2.97 11.11 -36.10
N ASP A 20 -3.05 10.16 -37.04
CA ASP A 20 -3.54 8.80 -36.77
C ASP A 20 -2.60 8.03 -35.83
N VAL A 21 -1.28 8.13 -36.06
CA VAL A 21 -0.27 7.52 -35.17
C VAL A 21 -0.36 8.11 -33.75
N ALA A 22 -0.55 9.42 -33.62
CA ALA A 22 -0.71 10.05 -32.31
C ALA A 22 -1.98 9.58 -31.59
N PHE A 23 -3.09 9.40 -32.31
CA PHE A 23 -4.34 8.92 -31.74
C PHE A 23 -4.26 7.46 -31.29
N LEU A 24 -3.58 6.59 -32.05
CA LEU A 24 -3.31 5.21 -31.65
C LEU A 24 -2.46 5.13 -30.37
N LEU A 25 -1.45 5.99 -30.22
CA LEU A 25 -0.65 6.01 -28.99
C LEU A 25 -1.44 6.53 -27.79
N LEU A 26 -2.25 7.59 -27.98
CA LEU A 26 -3.08 8.13 -26.91
C LEU A 26 -4.12 7.12 -26.43
N THR A 27 -4.79 6.42 -27.34
CA THR A 27 -5.75 5.37 -26.99
C THR A 27 -5.07 4.16 -26.34
N PHE A 28 -3.88 3.76 -26.82
CA PHE A 28 -3.09 2.71 -26.19
C PHE A 28 -2.69 3.10 -24.75
N PHE A 29 -2.21 4.32 -24.52
CA PHE A 29 -1.87 4.78 -23.17
C PHE A 29 -3.10 4.84 -22.27
N ILE A 30 -4.24 5.37 -22.73
CA ILE A 30 -5.47 5.39 -21.92
C ILE A 30 -5.95 3.98 -21.55
N LEU A 31 -5.88 3.01 -22.47
CA LEU A 31 -6.31 1.63 -22.19
C LEU A 31 -5.32 0.85 -21.31
N THR A 32 -4.02 1.18 -21.37
CA THR A 32 -2.98 0.50 -20.59
C THR A 32 -2.64 1.21 -19.27
N THR A 33 -3.07 2.45 -19.08
CA THR A 33 -2.91 3.14 -17.80
C THR A 33 -3.72 2.43 -16.72
N GLN A 34 -3.04 1.88 -15.74
CA GLN A 34 -3.66 1.41 -14.51
C GLN A 34 -3.73 2.58 -13.54
N PHE A 35 -4.89 2.78 -12.92
CA PHE A 35 -5.01 3.75 -11.83
C PHE A 35 -4.13 3.31 -10.67
N LYS A 36 -3.27 4.22 -10.20
CA LYS A 36 -2.53 4.01 -8.95
C LYS A 36 -3.55 3.87 -7.82
N GLU A 37 -3.47 2.78 -7.05
CA GLU A 37 -4.37 2.60 -5.91
C GLU A 37 -4.27 3.79 -4.96
N PRO A 38 -5.40 4.38 -4.54
CA PRO A 38 -5.38 5.54 -3.67
C PRO A 38 -4.93 5.11 -2.26
N ASP A 39 -3.69 5.46 -1.91
CA ASP A 39 -3.15 5.28 -0.56
C ASP A 39 -4.11 5.85 0.50
N VAL A 40 -4.14 5.19 1.65
CA VAL A 40 -5.10 5.46 2.75
C VAL A 40 -4.85 6.83 3.40
N GLU A 41 -3.71 7.45 3.10
CA GLU A 41 -3.32 8.81 3.48
C GLU A 41 -2.36 9.37 2.41
N ASN A 42 -2.29 10.69 2.24
CA ASN A 42 -1.35 11.34 1.31
C ASN A 42 0.09 11.17 1.81
N ILE A 43 0.71 10.02 1.52
CA ILE A 43 2.11 9.75 1.83
C ILE A 43 2.92 10.03 0.57
N THR A 44 3.51 11.23 0.49
CA THR A 44 4.52 11.55 -0.53
C THR A 44 5.77 10.74 -0.23
N THR A 45 6.07 9.77 -1.09
CA THR A 45 7.26 8.92 -1.00
C THR A 45 8.30 9.40 -2.01
N PRO A 46 9.50 9.86 -1.57
CA PRO A 46 10.58 10.14 -2.50
C PRO A 46 11.26 8.84 -2.95
N SER A 47 11.92 8.90 -4.12
CA SER A 47 12.61 7.78 -4.76
C SER A 47 13.87 7.37 -3.99
N SER A 48 13.72 6.55 -2.94
CA SER A 48 14.82 5.72 -2.46
C SER A 48 14.82 4.43 -3.29
N ILE A 49 15.81 4.32 -4.16
CA ILE A 49 16.05 3.09 -4.92
C ILE A 49 16.62 2.07 -3.94
N SER A 50 15.73 1.30 -3.30
CA SER A 50 16.17 0.02 -2.75
C SER A 50 16.44 -0.87 -3.98
N GLU A 51 17.71 -1.15 -4.28
CA GLU A 51 18.15 -1.92 -5.47
C GLU A 51 17.53 -3.32 -5.54
N LYS A 52 16.96 -3.79 -4.43
CA LYS A 52 16.15 -5.00 -4.41
C LYS A 52 14.71 -4.64 -4.76
N LYS A 53 14.30 -4.92 -6.01
CA LYS A 53 12.88 -4.96 -6.38
C LYS A 53 12.18 -5.85 -5.35
N LEU A 54 11.39 -5.24 -4.48
CA LEU A 54 10.49 -6.01 -3.64
C LEU A 54 9.45 -6.61 -4.58
N ASP A 55 9.20 -7.90 -4.44
CA ASP A 55 8.09 -8.52 -5.12
C ASP A 55 6.81 -7.99 -4.45
N ASP A 56 6.18 -6.99 -5.07
CA ASP A 56 4.98 -6.33 -4.53
C ASP A 56 3.89 -7.35 -4.14
N LYS A 57 3.85 -8.49 -4.83
CA LYS A 57 2.92 -9.60 -4.59
C LYS A 57 3.05 -10.27 -3.22
N ASN A 58 4.22 -10.21 -2.58
CA ASN A 58 4.50 -10.86 -1.30
C ASN A 58 4.88 -9.85 -0.22
N LEU A 59 4.52 -8.58 -0.41
CA LEU A 59 4.92 -7.50 0.49
C LEU A 59 3.80 -7.17 1.48
N MET A 60 4.07 -7.33 2.78
CA MET A 60 3.26 -6.73 3.84
C MET A 60 3.92 -5.44 4.32
N THR A 61 3.13 -4.44 4.68
CA THR A 61 3.65 -3.13 5.09
C THR A 61 3.13 -2.73 6.46
N ILE A 62 4.01 -2.24 7.33
CA ILE A 62 3.65 -1.54 8.57
C ILE A 62 3.96 -0.08 8.37
N SER A 63 2.96 0.79 8.50
CA SER A 63 3.15 2.24 8.44
C SER A 63 3.05 2.84 9.83
N VAL A 64 4.00 3.69 10.18
CA VAL A 64 4.04 4.45 11.44
C VAL A 64 3.87 5.93 11.12
N THR A 65 2.78 6.50 11.62
CA THR A 65 2.47 7.93 11.44
C THR A 65 3.25 8.82 12.43
N PRO A 66 3.37 10.14 12.17
CA PRO A 66 3.97 11.11 13.10
C PRO A 66 3.42 11.04 14.52
N ASP A 67 2.10 10.81 14.63
CA ASP A 67 1.38 10.71 15.90
C ASP A 67 1.64 9.39 16.65
N GLY A 68 2.44 8.49 16.08
CA GLY A 68 2.79 7.20 16.68
C GLY A 68 1.70 6.13 16.57
N ARG A 69 0.79 6.26 15.59
CA ARG A 69 -0.22 5.25 15.25
C ARG A 69 0.34 4.26 14.22
N TYR A 70 -0.07 3.01 14.37
CA TYR A 70 0.32 1.90 13.50
C TYR A 70 -0.80 1.52 12.56
N TYR A 71 -0.44 1.33 11.30
CA TYR A 71 -1.29 0.81 10.25
C TYR A 71 -0.64 -0.46 9.70
N PHE A 72 -1.44 -1.48 9.49
CA PHE A 72 -0.98 -2.74 8.90
C PHE A 72 -1.65 -2.95 7.55
N THR A 73 -0.85 -3.12 6.51
CA THR A 73 -1.30 -3.52 5.18
C THR A 73 -0.86 -4.96 4.94
N PRO A 74 -1.82 -5.90 4.81
CA PRO A 74 -1.51 -7.29 4.50
C PRO A 74 -1.01 -7.43 3.06
N VAL A 75 -0.45 -8.60 2.75
CA VAL A 75 -0.05 -8.98 1.39
C VAL A 75 -1.25 -8.89 0.45
N ASP A 76 -1.03 -8.46 -0.80
CA ASP A 76 -2.08 -8.35 -1.80
C ASP A 76 -2.48 -9.70 -2.42
N ASN A 77 -2.97 -10.60 -1.57
CA ASN A 77 -3.55 -11.87 -1.94
C ASN A 77 -4.82 -12.12 -1.10
N ASN A 78 -5.97 -12.22 -1.78
CA ASN A 78 -7.28 -12.32 -1.15
C ASN A 78 -7.41 -13.55 -0.24
N ASP A 79 -6.85 -14.70 -0.67
CA ASP A 79 -6.95 -15.93 0.11
C ASP A 79 -6.09 -15.84 1.38
N GLU A 80 -4.89 -15.28 1.27
CA GLU A 80 -4.01 -15.04 2.42
C GLU A 80 -4.64 -14.06 3.41
N LYS A 81 -5.20 -12.95 2.91
CA LYS A 81 -5.91 -11.95 3.72
C LYS A 81 -7.00 -12.62 4.58
N VAL A 82 -7.83 -13.49 4.00
CA VAL A 82 -8.90 -14.19 4.72
C VAL A 82 -8.33 -15.18 5.76
N GLN A 83 -7.28 -15.92 5.42
CA GLN A 83 -6.66 -16.87 6.35
C GLN A 83 -6.04 -16.16 7.57
N VAL A 84 -5.31 -15.07 7.34
CA VAL A 84 -4.72 -14.27 8.42
C VAL A 84 -5.80 -13.66 9.31
N LEU A 85 -6.89 -13.13 8.70
CA LEU A 85 -8.03 -12.60 9.45
C LEU A 85 -8.69 -13.66 10.33
N ASN A 86 -8.90 -14.87 9.82
CA ASN A 86 -9.49 -15.97 10.58
C ASN A 86 -8.59 -16.38 11.77
N LYS A 87 -7.28 -16.50 11.56
CA LYS A 87 -6.31 -16.78 12.65
C LYS A 87 -6.32 -15.71 13.74
N MET A 88 -6.43 -14.44 13.34
CA MET A 88 -6.59 -13.33 14.29
C MET A 88 -7.91 -13.44 15.05
N GLY A 89 -9.01 -13.77 14.36
CA GLY A 89 -10.31 -14.01 14.98
C GLY A 89 -10.26 -15.14 16.01
N GLU A 90 -9.63 -16.27 15.69
CA GLU A 90 -9.47 -17.41 16.59
C GLU A 90 -8.66 -17.06 17.84
N LYS A 91 -7.54 -16.34 17.69
CA LYS A 91 -6.70 -15.94 18.83
C LYS A 91 -7.44 -15.00 19.78
N TYR A 92 -8.23 -14.07 19.24
CA TYR A 92 -8.90 -13.01 20.01
C TYR A 92 -10.36 -13.34 20.33
N GLY A 93 -10.88 -14.49 19.92
CA GLY A 93 -12.26 -14.91 20.14
C GLY A 93 -13.30 -14.09 19.37
N VAL A 94 -12.91 -13.51 18.23
CA VAL A 94 -13.79 -12.68 17.38
C VAL A 94 -14.19 -13.47 16.15
N SER A 95 -15.49 -13.58 15.89
CA SER A 95 -16.02 -14.17 14.66
C SER A 95 -16.24 -13.10 13.59
N PHE A 96 -15.73 -13.36 12.39
CA PHE A 96 -15.92 -12.48 11.23
C PHE A 96 -16.97 -13.07 10.30
N SER A 97 -17.93 -12.24 9.87
CA SER A 97 -18.92 -12.63 8.88
C SER A 97 -18.33 -12.65 7.48
N LYS A 98 -19.04 -13.26 6.52
CA LYS A 98 -18.65 -13.22 5.09
C LYS A 98 -18.60 -11.78 4.53
N ALA A 99 -19.40 -10.87 5.10
CA ALA A 99 -19.37 -9.46 4.71
C ALA A 99 -18.08 -8.79 5.20
N ASP A 100 -17.68 -9.07 6.45
CA ASP A 100 -16.44 -8.54 7.04
C ASP A 100 -15.22 -9.05 6.27
N GLN A 101 -15.18 -10.34 5.94
CA GLN A 101 -14.08 -10.91 5.15
C GLN A 101 -13.95 -10.21 3.79
N LYS A 102 -15.06 -9.94 3.09
CA LYS A 102 -15.03 -9.20 1.82
C LYS A 102 -14.55 -7.76 2.02
N ALA A 103 -15.05 -7.07 3.03
CA ALA A 103 -14.65 -5.69 3.33
C ALA A 103 -13.15 -5.60 3.70
N PHE A 104 -12.62 -6.62 4.36
CA PHE A 104 -11.20 -6.74 4.70
C PHE A 104 -10.33 -6.97 3.47
N VAL A 105 -10.75 -7.88 2.58
CA VAL A 105 -10.03 -8.18 1.35
C VAL A 105 -9.91 -6.95 0.45
N THR A 106 -11.00 -6.18 0.33
CA THR A 106 -11.02 -4.92 -0.45
C THR A 106 -10.28 -3.78 0.24
N SER A 107 -10.07 -3.84 1.56
CA SER A 107 -9.34 -2.80 2.27
C SER A 107 -7.84 -2.87 2.00
N SER A 108 -7.23 -1.72 1.73
CA SER A 108 -5.79 -1.58 1.49
C SER A 108 -4.97 -1.51 2.79
N GLY A 109 -5.61 -1.42 3.95
CA GLY A 109 -4.92 -1.40 5.24
C GLY A 109 -5.90 -1.38 6.41
N ILE A 110 -5.39 -1.80 7.57
CA ILE A 110 -6.14 -1.90 8.82
C ILE A 110 -5.52 -0.98 9.84
N ALA A 111 -6.38 -0.22 10.50
CA ALA A 111 -6.03 0.74 11.55
C ALA A 111 -6.86 0.49 12.83
N ALA A 112 -7.21 -0.75 13.12
CA ALA A 112 -8.07 -1.06 14.26
C ALA A 112 -7.61 -2.33 14.97
N GLY A 113 -7.91 -2.42 16.26
CA GLY A 113 -7.76 -3.67 16.99
C GLY A 113 -8.79 -4.71 16.56
N VAL A 114 -8.46 -6.00 16.72
CA VAL A 114 -9.29 -7.13 16.24
C VAL A 114 -10.73 -7.06 16.76
N ASN A 115 -10.93 -6.60 18.00
CA ASN A 115 -12.26 -6.46 18.62
C ASN A 115 -13.13 -5.37 17.98
N GLN A 116 -12.51 -4.30 17.47
CA GLN A 116 -13.19 -3.17 16.83
C GLN A 116 -13.23 -3.33 15.31
N LEU A 117 -12.55 -4.35 14.79
CA LEU A 117 -12.35 -4.56 13.38
C LEU A 117 -13.67 -4.79 12.61
N PRO A 118 -14.68 -5.52 13.13
CA PRO A 118 -15.98 -5.62 12.45
C PRO A 118 -16.67 -4.25 12.30
N GLN A 119 -16.61 -3.40 13.35
CA GLN A 119 -17.16 -2.05 13.28
C GLN A 119 -16.38 -1.17 12.31
N TYR A 120 -15.05 -1.28 12.31
CA TYR A 120 -14.17 -0.55 11.38
C TYR A 120 -14.45 -0.94 9.92
N LEU A 121 -14.63 -2.24 9.64
CA LEU A 121 -14.96 -2.77 8.33
C LEU A 121 -16.40 -2.46 7.89
N GLY A 122 -17.28 -2.08 8.82
CA GLY A 122 -18.61 -1.57 8.50
C GLY A 122 -18.63 -0.13 8.00
N LEU A 123 -17.56 0.65 8.26
CA LEU A 123 -17.44 2.04 7.80
C LEU A 123 -17.03 2.11 6.33
N GLY A 124 -17.44 3.15 5.61
CA GLY A 124 -16.99 3.40 4.23
C GLY A 124 -15.52 3.84 4.18
N ASP A 125 -14.84 3.60 3.06
CA ASP A 125 -13.39 3.82 2.93
C ASP A 125 -12.95 5.25 3.29
N GLU A 126 -13.69 6.26 2.86
CA GLU A 126 -13.46 7.68 3.22
C GLU A 126 -13.54 7.93 4.73
N GLN A 127 -14.49 7.29 5.42
CA GLN A 127 -14.67 7.42 6.87
C GLN A 127 -13.55 6.70 7.64
N ARG A 128 -13.01 5.62 7.08
CA ARG A 128 -11.86 4.91 7.65
C ARG A 128 -10.57 5.73 7.58
N LYS A 129 -10.36 6.47 6.49
CA LYS A 129 -9.20 7.37 6.32
C LYS A 129 -9.22 8.53 7.32
N VAL A 130 -10.42 9.05 7.64
CA VAL A 130 -10.61 10.22 8.50
C VAL A 130 -10.75 9.84 9.99
N LEU A 131 -10.79 8.55 10.33
CA LEU A 131 -10.97 8.09 11.71
C LEU A 131 -9.74 8.42 12.57
N LYS A 132 -9.77 9.59 13.22
CA LYS A 132 -8.73 10.05 14.13
C LYS A 132 -8.60 9.08 15.30
N GLY A 133 -7.41 8.52 15.50
CA GLY A 133 -7.09 7.61 16.61
C GLY A 133 -7.16 6.12 16.26
N ALA A 134 -7.57 5.76 15.04
CA ALA A 134 -7.49 4.40 14.55
C ALA A 134 -6.01 3.93 14.52
N THR A 135 -5.67 2.93 15.32
CA THR A 135 -4.35 2.30 15.34
C THR A 135 -4.50 0.81 15.62
N VAL A 136 -3.62 0.01 15.02
CA VAL A 136 -3.44 -1.37 15.47
C VAL A 136 -2.77 -1.34 16.85
N PRO A 137 -3.31 -2.04 17.87
CA PRO A 137 -2.72 -2.06 19.21
C PRO A 137 -1.31 -2.68 19.20
N MET A 138 -0.40 -1.97 19.86
CA MET A 138 1.01 -2.34 19.99
C MET A 138 1.53 -1.82 21.33
N ASP A 139 0.85 -2.25 22.39
CA ASP A 139 1.17 -1.90 23.76
C ASP A 139 1.89 -3.07 24.45
N SER A 140 2.37 -2.86 25.68
CA SER A 140 3.10 -3.89 26.45
C SER A 140 2.29 -5.17 26.68
N VAL A 141 0.96 -5.06 26.75
CA VAL A 141 0.04 -6.19 26.99
C VAL A 141 -0.55 -6.73 25.69
N ASN A 142 -0.87 -5.86 24.74
CA ASN A 142 -1.57 -6.20 23.50
C ASN A 142 -0.71 -5.86 22.28
N LYS A 143 0.07 -6.83 21.82
CA LYS A 143 0.94 -6.73 20.64
C LYS A 143 0.26 -7.26 19.37
N GLN A 144 -0.96 -6.79 19.09
CA GLN A 144 -1.76 -7.29 17.96
C GLN A 144 -1.05 -7.10 16.62
N LEU A 145 -0.28 -6.02 16.48
CA LEU A 145 0.52 -5.77 15.28
C LEU A 145 1.56 -6.86 15.00
N ILE A 146 2.18 -7.41 16.05
CA ILE A 146 3.14 -8.52 15.91
C ILE A 146 2.43 -9.81 15.55
N ASP A 147 1.23 -10.03 16.09
CA ASP A 147 0.42 -11.19 15.73
C ASP A 147 0.00 -11.16 14.27
N TRP A 148 -0.36 -9.99 13.74
CA TRP A 148 -0.63 -9.81 12.31
C TRP A 148 0.56 -10.25 11.44
N VAL A 149 1.77 -9.82 11.79
CA VAL A 149 3.01 -10.23 11.09
C VAL A 149 3.25 -11.72 11.25
N LYS A 150 3.16 -12.24 12.47
CA LYS A 150 3.39 -13.67 12.76
C LYS A 150 2.46 -14.56 11.96
N PHE A 151 1.16 -14.29 11.98
CA PHE A 151 0.19 -15.10 11.25
C PHE A 151 0.30 -14.94 9.74
N SER A 152 0.69 -13.75 9.25
CA SER A 152 1.01 -13.56 7.84
C SER A 152 2.19 -14.42 7.41
N LEU A 153 3.23 -14.54 8.24
CA LEU A 153 4.38 -15.42 7.96
C LEU A 153 4.05 -16.92 8.07
N GLU A 154 3.13 -17.31 8.96
CA GLU A 154 2.65 -18.69 9.03
C GLU A 154 1.82 -19.09 7.80
N VAL A 155 1.09 -18.14 7.20
CA VAL A 155 0.31 -18.36 5.98
C VAL A 155 1.23 -18.33 4.75
N ASN A 156 2.14 -17.35 4.68
CA ASN A 156 3.09 -17.18 3.59
C ASN A 156 4.52 -16.96 4.14
N PRO A 157 5.33 -18.02 4.24
CA PRO A 157 6.71 -17.92 4.72
C PRO A 157 7.64 -17.09 3.82
N ALA A 158 7.25 -16.85 2.56
CA ALA A 158 8.01 -16.05 1.62
C ALA A 158 7.68 -14.55 1.70
N ALA A 159 6.69 -14.16 2.51
CA ALA A 159 6.29 -12.77 2.65
C ALA A 159 7.41 -11.89 3.22
N GLN A 160 7.58 -10.71 2.64
CA GLN A 160 8.55 -9.70 3.04
C GLN A 160 7.83 -8.60 3.82
N LEU A 161 8.50 -8.05 4.84
CA LEU A 161 7.98 -6.94 5.63
C LEU A 161 8.68 -5.64 5.24
N ALA A 162 7.90 -4.64 4.83
CA ALA A 162 8.33 -3.25 4.75
C ALA A 162 7.81 -2.47 5.96
N ILE A 163 8.65 -1.61 6.52
CA ILE A 163 8.25 -0.68 7.59
C ILE A 163 8.40 0.73 7.03
N LYS A 164 7.26 1.38 6.80
CA LYS A 164 7.17 2.76 6.34
C LYS A 164 7.06 3.70 7.53
N GLY A 165 7.93 4.71 7.57
CA GLY A 165 7.97 5.69 8.64
C GLY A 165 8.07 7.11 8.11
N ASP A 166 7.28 8.02 8.70
CA ASP A 166 7.46 9.46 8.52
C ASP A 166 8.69 9.95 9.30
N ALA A 167 9.41 10.95 8.79
CA ALA A 167 10.56 11.57 9.47
C ALA A 167 10.22 12.12 10.85
N LYS A 168 8.98 12.56 11.08
CA LYS A 168 8.50 13.08 12.37
C LYS A 168 7.97 12.00 13.30
N ALA A 169 7.91 10.75 12.86
CA ALA A 169 7.40 9.66 13.69
C ALA A 169 8.32 9.38 14.88
N GLN A 170 7.68 9.12 16.03
CA GLN A 170 8.38 9.00 17.30
C GLN A 170 9.27 7.75 17.35
N TYR A 171 10.58 7.93 17.52
CA TYR A 171 11.54 6.82 17.66
C TYR A 171 11.14 5.74 18.69
N PRO A 172 10.57 6.07 19.88
CA PRO A 172 10.11 5.05 20.84
C PRO A 172 9.11 4.05 20.25
N LYS A 173 8.29 4.47 19.29
CA LYS A 173 7.34 3.58 18.61
C LYS A 173 8.07 2.57 17.72
N PHE A 174 9.02 3.02 16.90
CA PHE A 174 9.87 2.10 16.14
C PHE A 174 10.66 1.15 17.03
N LYS A 175 11.16 1.62 18.17
CA LYS A 175 11.86 0.75 19.13
C LYS A 175 10.94 -0.37 19.65
N ALA A 176 9.72 -0.03 20.07
CA ALA A 176 8.73 -1.02 20.51
C ALA A 176 8.35 -2.01 19.38
N LEU A 177 8.24 -1.52 18.15
CA LEU A 177 8.04 -2.35 16.96
C LEU A 177 9.18 -3.34 16.76
N PHE A 178 10.43 -2.89 16.77
CA PHE A 178 11.59 -3.74 16.57
C PHE A 178 11.80 -4.75 17.71
N GLU A 179 11.48 -4.38 18.94
CA GLU A 179 11.47 -5.31 20.07
C GLU A 179 10.39 -6.38 19.89
N GLY A 180 9.18 -6.00 19.47
CA GLY A 180 8.13 -6.96 19.16
C GLY A 180 8.47 -7.91 18.01
N LEU A 181 9.14 -7.41 16.95
CA LEU A 181 9.62 -8.25 15.85
C LEU A 181 10.76 -9.19 16.28
N ARG A 182 11.59 -8.75 17.24
CA ARG A 182 12.63 -9.59 17.85
C ARG A 182 12.03 -10.74 18.65
N ASP A 183 10.93 -10.50 19.36
CA ASP A 183 10.23 -11.55 20.13
C ASP A 183 9.79 -12.73 19.26
N ILE A 184 9.48 -12.47 17.98
CA ILE A 184 9.13 -13.51 16.98
C ILE A 184 10.33 -13.97 16.13
N ASN A 185 11.56 -13.58 16.50
CA ASN A 185 12.80 -13.86 15.76
C ASN A 185 12.77 -13.39 14.29
N PHE A 186 12.06 -12.30 14.01
CA PHE A 186 11.93 -11.76 12.67
C PHE A 186 12.88 -10.57 12.46
N TYR A 187 13.98 -10.81 11.73
CA TYR A 187 15.07 -9.85 11.54
C TYR A 187 15.19 -9.31 10.10
N LYS A 188 14.37 -9.81 9.17
CA LYS A 188 14.47 -9.49 7.74
C LYS A 188 13.34 -8.56 7.34
N PHE A 189 13.56 -7.25 7.45
CA PHE A 189 12.62 -6.23 7.00
C PHE A 189 13.33 -5.10 6.27
N VAL A 190 12.59 -4.40 5.42
CA VAL A 190 13.07 -3.21 4.70
C VAL A 190 12.49 -1.98 5.38
N LEU A 191 13.35 -1.01 5.72
CA LEU A 191 12.90 0.30 6.21
C LEU A 191 12.71 1.23 5.02
N ILE A 192 11.56 1.89 4.95
CA ILE A 192 11.25 2.91 3.95
C ILE A 192 10.97 4.20 4.72
N THR A 193 11.90 5.15 4.66
CA THR A 193 11.76 6.45 5.32
C THR A 193 11.36 7.51 4.30
N SER A 194 10.35 8.31 4.62
CA SER A 194 10.11 9.54 3.86
C SER A 194 11.05 10.64 4.35
N THR A 195 11.87 11.18 3.46
CA THR A 195 12.67 12.39 3.70
C THR A 195 11.97 13.58 3.05
N GLU A 196 11.13 14.28 3.81
CA GLU A 196 10.71 15.66 3.51
C GLU A 196 10.40 16.43 4.80
#